data_AF-A0A5K7X6P5-F1
#
_entry.id   AF-A0A5K7X6P5-F1
#
_cell.length_a   1.000
_cell.length_b   1.000
_cell.length_c   1.000
_cell.angle_alpha   90.00
_cell.angle_beta   90.00
_cell.angle_gamma   90.00
#
_symmetry.space_group_name_H-M   'P 1'
#
loop_
_entity.id
_entity.type
_entity.pdbx_description
1 polymer ?
#
loop_
_entity_poly.entity_id
_entity_poly.type
_entity_poly.pdbx_seq_one_letter_code
_entity_poly.pdbx_strand_id
1 'polypeptide(L)'
;MTRHPNANTPGARRPGSLNDASHDDVSPLPREEYVEQAHLFEVLAARMRENMPAQEILESVREEILATTKLPMAVDFMLAELRHLGAFATAMERLPHYFTPFQSFVMAEAENDRQRFDIRVALEILRREAAYRAEGASRQGLFLYQLEVLCRNRMGYDSGLDAIAKDPAFDENWRNWIFTVRRQIGIVDTADLLFVRSEFYHERKAAEQGNPSLAAELIAEATAAGFPPLFGRQEGRIAWANRKKDPLLLFGALHRQLGYPEAPRPEAENPEERLLPVLARRVEQLESRLKLVEEEQRGGIDLNRFYKPTDFDAPNRNE
;
A
#
# COMPACT_ATOMS: atom_id res chain seq x y z
N MET A 1 -60.59 28.97 -16.34
CA MET A 1 -59.62 29.79 -15.60
C MET A 1 -59.04 28.94 -14.48
N THR A 2 -57.98 28.22 -14.81
CA THR A 2 -57.16 27.39 -13.94
C THR A 2 -56.08 28.25 -13.32
N ARG A 3 -55.91 28.20 -11.99
CA ARG A 3 -54.70 28.69 -11.30
C ARG A 3 -54.29 27.66 -10.25
N HIS A 4 -53.17 26.99 -10.49
CA HIS A 4 -52.38 26.30 -9.48
C HIS A 4 -51.74 27.31 -8.51
N PRO A 5 -51.43 26.88 -7.28
CA PRO A 5 -50.24 27.37 -6.61
C PRO A 5 -49.27 26.24 -6.22
N ASN A 6 -48.01 26.65 -6.21
CA ASN A 6 -46.77 25.89 -6.20
C ASN A 6 -46.48 25.10 -4.91
N ALA A 7 -45.78 23.99 -5.11
CA ALA A 7 -44.94 23.33 -4.13
C ALA A 7 -43.71 24.20 -3.82
N ASN A 8 -43.54 24.60 -2.55
CA ASN A 8 -42.25 24.64 -1.86
C ASN A 8 -42.45 25.08 -0.41
N THR A 9 -42.31 24.15 0.54
CA THR A 9 -41.98 24.48 1.93
C THR A 9 -41.09 23.37 2.49
N PRO A 10 -39.93 23.67 3.10
CA PRO A 10 -38.91 22.68 3.39
C PRO A 10 -39.34 21.74 4.53
N GLY A 11 -39.21 20.44 4.27
CA GLY A 11 -39.52 19.38 5.21
C GLY A 11 -38.70 19.45 6.49
N ALA A 12 -39.39 19.21 7.59
CA ALA A 12 -38.89 19.11 8.94
C ALA A 12 -37.64 18.21 9.05
N ARG A 13 -36.60 18.73 9.73
CA ARG A 13 -35.46 17.94 10.19
C ARG A 13 -35.96 16.85 11.14
N ARG A 14 -35.69 15.59 10.80
CA ARG A 14 -35.90 14.45 11.70
C ARG A 14 -34.92 14.54 12.88
N PRO A 15 -35.33 14.21 14.11
CA PRO A 15 -34.46 14.32 15.27
C PRO A 15 -33.51 13.12 15.37
N GLY A 16 -32.21 13.43 15.46
CA GLY A 16 -31.17 12.73 16.22
C GLY A 16 -30.98 11.23 16.02
N SER A 17 -30.15 10.84 15.05
CA SER A 17 -29.30 9.65 15.21
C SER A 17 -28.06 10.06 16.01
N LEU A 18 -27.80 9.36 17.11
CA LEU A 18 -26.63 9.49 17.99
C LEU A 18 -25.31 9.03 17.32
N ASN A 19 -25.03 9.49 16.10
CA ASN A 19 -23.79 9.23 15.37
C ASN A 19 -22.91 10.48 15.20
N ASP A 20 -23.22 11.58 15.88
CA ASP A 20 -22.38 12.79 15.93
C ASP A 20 -21.24 12.65 16.97
N ALA A 21 -20.63 11.46 17.03
CA ALA A 21 -19.39 11.27 17.77
C ALA A 21 -18.26 11.87 16.92
N SER A 22 -17.92 13.13 17.23
CA SER A 22 -16.60 13.74 17.02
C SER A 22 -15.80 13.22 15.81
N HIS A 23 -15.83 13.96 14.71
CA HIS A 23 -14.74 13.93 13.72
C HIS A 23 -13.45 14.39 14.43
N ASP A 24 -12.85 13.50 15.22
CA ASP A 24 -11.42 13.56 15.49
C ASP A 24 -10.75 13.59 14.12
N ASP A 25 -9.97 14.63 13.84
CA ASP A 25 -9.22 14.73 12.59
C ASP A 25 -8.18 13.60 12.57
N VAL A 26 -8.58 12.43 12.04
CA VAL A 26 -7.75 11.23 11.90
C VAL A 26 -6.52 11.53 11.05
N SER A 27 -6.60 12.58 10.23
CA SER A 27 -5.63 12.98 9.26
C SER A 27 -4.76 14.13 9.82
N PRO A 28 -3.44 13.95 10.03
CA PRO A 28 -2.59 15.00 10.62
C PRO A 28 -2.35 16.23 9.73
N LEU A 29 -2.80 16.20 8.48
CA LEU A 29 -2.67 17.29 7.52
C LEU A 29 -4.06 17.75 7.06
N PRO A 30 -4.20 19.03 6.67
CA PRO A 30 -5.41 19.51 6.01
C PRO A 30 -5.74 18.70 4.77
N ARG A 31 -7.03 18.62 4.43
CA ARG A 31 -7.53 17.92 3.24
C ARG A 31 -6.80 18.33 1.95
N GLU A 32 -6.53 19.62 1.77
CA GLU A 32 -5.85 20.14 0.58
C GLU A 32 -4.46 19.52 0.39
N GLU A 33 -3.71 19.31 1.47
CA GLU A 33 -2.40 18.66 1.41
C GLU A 33 -2.51 17.21 0.90
N TYR A 34 -3.52 16.48 1.35
CA TYR A 34 -3.73 15.10 0.90
C TYR A 34 -4.21 14.99 -0.56
N VAL A 35 -5.00 15.97 -1.02
CA VAL A 35 -5.38 16.06 -2.44
C VAL A 35 -4.14 16.26 -3.31
N GLU A 36 -3.26 17.18 -2.93
CA GLU A 36 -2.02 17.45 -3.65
C GLU A 36 -1.01 16.29 -3.52
N GLN A 37 -0.93 15.62 -2.37
CA GLN A 37 -0.13 14.39 -2.23
C GLN A 37 -0.62 13.28 -3.18
N ALA A 38 -1.93 13.06 -3.26
CA ALA A 38 -2.48 12.08 -4.18
C ALA A 38 -2.11 12.43 -5.64
N HIS A 39 -2.20 13.71 -6.01
CA HIS A 39 -1.79 14.19 -7.33
C HIS A 39 -0.30 13.96 -7.60
N LEU A 40 0.59 14.28 -6.65
CA LEU A 40 2.02 14.00 -6.76
C LEU A 40 2.29 12.51 -7.05
N PHE A 41 1.70 11.60 -6.27
CA PHE A 41 1.92 10.17 -6.45
C PHE A 41 1.36 9.64 -7.77
N GLU A 42 0.22 10.19 -8.23
CA GLU A 42 -0.36 9.88 -9.53
C GLU A 42 0.56 10.29 -10.69
N VAL A 43 1.05 11.53 -10.67
CA VAL A 43 1.93 12.07 -11.72
C VAL A 43 3.27 11.34 -11.73
N LEU A 44 3.86 11.05 -10.57
CA LEU A 44 5.06 10.22 -10.46
C LEU A 44 4.83 8.84 -11.09
N ALA A 45 3.76 8.15 -10.73
CA ALA A 45 3.47 6.81 -11.26
C ALA A 45 3.22 6.82 -12.77
N ALA A 46 2.57 7.86 -13.29
CA ALA A 46 2.28 8.01 -14.72
C ALA A 46 3.55 8.31 -15.52
N ARG A 47 4.34 9.31 -15.13
CA ARG A 47 5.51 9.75 -15.90
C ARG A 47 6.71 8.80 -15.76
N MET A 48 6.83 8.09 -14.64
CA MET A 48 7.83 7.01 -14.52
C MET A 48 7.52 5.83 -15.45
N ARG A 49 6.24 5.59 -15.82
CA ARG A 49 5.90 4.60 -16.86
C ARG A 49 6.37 5.04 -18.25
N GLU A 50 6.47 6.34 -18.48
CA GLU A 50 7.01 6.94 -19.72
C GLU A 50 8.54 7.02 -19.72
N ASN A 51 9.22 6.42 -18.73
CA ASN A 51 10.67 6.44 -18.53
C ASN A 51 11.25 7.85 -18.31
N MET A 52 10.45 8.78 -17.80
CA MET A 52 10.94 10.11 -17.43
C MET A 52 11.77 10.03 -16.13
N PRO A 53 12.91 10.74 -16.03
CA PRO A 53 13.70 10.80 -14.80
C PRO A 53 12.90 11.39 -13.64
N ALA A 54 13.00 10.78 -12.45
CA ALA A 54 12.30 11.21 -11.25
C ALA A 54 12.53 12.70 -10.91
N GLN A 55 13.75 13.21 -11.13
CA GLN A 55 14.09 14.62 -10.90
C GLN A 55 13.30 15.55 -11.81
N GLU A 56 13.22 15.25 -13.10
CA GLU A 56 12.45 16.03 -14.08
C GLU A 56 10.95 16.00 -13.76
N ILE A 57 10.44 14.86 -13.29
CA ILE A 57 9.04 14.75 -12.86
C ILE A 57 8.77 15.68 -11.68
N LEU A 58 9.62 15.67 -10.65
CA LEU A 58 9.46 16.54 -9.48
C LEU A 58 9.54 18.03 -9.86
N GLU A 59 10.43 18.41 -10.78
CA GLU A 59 10.53 19.78 -11.29
C GLU A 59 9.23 20.24 -11.96
N SER A 60 8.64 19.39 -12.80
CA SER A 60 7.38 19.70 -13.47
C SER A 60 6.21 19.74 -12.48
N VAL A 61 6.12 18.76 -11.56
CA VAL A 61 5.03 18.68 -10.57
C VAL A 61 5.02 19.93 -9.69
N ARG A 62 6.20 20.46 -9.33
CA ARG A 62 6.32 21.70 -8.57
C ARG A 62 5.57 22.88 -9.18
N GLU A 63 5.55 22.98 -10.51
CA GLU A 63 4.86 24.05 -11.24
C GLU A 63 3.36 23.77 -11.46
N GLU A 64 2.91 22.53 -11.21
CA GLU A 64 1.52 22.07 -11.39
C GLU A 64 0.70 22.12 -10.10
N ILE A 65 1.32 21.83 -8.97
CA ILE A 65 0.66 21.71 -7.66
C ILE A 65 0.21 23.06 -7.07
N LEU A 66 -0.77 23.00 -6.18
CA LEU A 66 -1.32 24.19 -5.56
C LEU A 66 -0.30 24.90 -4.65
N ALA A 67 0.08 26.12 -5.03
CA ALA A 67 1.08 26.93 -4.34
C ALA A 67 0.73 27.33 -2.89
N THR A 68 -0.53 27.21 -2.46
CA THR A 68 -0.95 27.52 -1.08
C THR A 68 -0.71 26.38 -0.10
N THR A 69 -0.39 25.17 -0.60
CA THR A 69 -0.03 24.01 0.22
C THR A 69 1.46 24.03 0.58
N LYS A 70 1.87 23.18 1.51
CA LYS A 70 3.29 22.96 1.84
C LYS A 70 3.97 21.98 0.88
N LEU A 71 3.23 21.34 -0.02
CA LEU A 71 3.78 20.37 -0.97
C LEU A 71 4.93 20.93 -1.82
N PRO A 72 4.91 22.16 -2.35
CA PRO A 72 6.03 22.70 -3.13
C PRO A 72 7.35 22.69 -2.35
N MET A 73 7.31 23.03 -1.06
CA MET A 73 8.50 22.99 -0.21
C MET A 73 8.98 21.56 0.03
N ALA A 74 8.05 20.62 0.22
CA ALA A 74 8.39 19.20 0.35
C ALA A 74 9.00 18.64 -0.94
N VAL A 75 8.47 19.02 -2.11
CA VAL A 75 9.00 18.65 -3.43
C VAL A 75 10.40 19.22 -3.64
N ASP A 76 10.63 20.50 -3.31
CA ASP A 76 11.96 21.12 -3.38
C ASP A 76 12.99 20.37 -2.52
N PHE A 77 12.60 19.99 -1.30
CA PHE A 77 13.45 19.21 -0.42
C PHE A 77 13.71 17.80 -0.96
N MET A 78 12.67 17.10 -1.43
CA MET A 78 12.80 15.77 -2.02
C MET A 78 13.71 15.77 -3.25
N LEU A 79 13.59 16.79 -4.10
CA LEU A 79 14.42 16.96 -5.28
C LEU A 79 15.89 17.19 -4.91
N ALA A 80 16.16 17.97 -3.87
CA ALA A 80 17.53 18.15 -3.36
C ALA A 80 18.12 16.83 -2.83
N GLU A 81 17.38 16.12 -1.96
CA GLU A 81 17.82 14.81 -1.44
C GLU A 81 18.00 13.77 -2.55
N LEU A 82 17.09 13.72 -3.53
CA LEU A 82 17.18 12.80 -4.67
C LEU A 82 18.42 13.08 -5.53
N ARG A 83 18.81 14.34 -5.71
CA ARG A 83 20.07 14.72 -6.39
C ARG A 83 21.32 14.31 -5.61
N HIS A 84 21.22 14.18 -4.28
CA HIS A 84 22.36 13.85 -3.42
C HIS A 84 22.50 12.35 -3.12
N LEU A 85 21.39 11.67 -2.82
CA LEU A 85 21.36 10.28 -2.36
C LEU A 85 20.76 9.32 -3.38
N GLY A 86 20.00 9.81 -4.36
CA GLY A 86 19.37 8.96 -5.40
C GLY A 86 18.16 8.15 -4.92
N ALA A 87 17.60 8.46 -3.75
CA ALA A 87 16.48 7.74 -3.15
C ALA A 87 15.39 8.70 -2.63
N PHE A 88 14.12 8.33 -2.79
CA PHE A 88 12.95 9.04 -2.26
C PHE A 88 12.71 8.72 -0.78
N ALA A 89 12.91 7.47 -0.36
CA ALA A 89 12.53 7.04 0.99
C ALA A 89 13.23 7.86 2.08
N THR A 90 14.53 8.15 1.89
CA THR A 90 15.32 8.97 2.82
C THR A 90 14.82 10.41 2.89
N ALA A 91 14.34 10.96 1.77
CA ALA A 91 13.79 12.31 1.73
C ALA A 91 12.44 12.38 2.46
N MET A 92 11.58 11.39 2.23
CA MET A 92 10.27 11.29 2.89
C MET A 92 10.43 11.09 4.41
N GLU A 93 11.37 10.24 4.84
CA GLU A 93 11.67 9.99 6.26
C GLU A 93 12.12 11.26 6.99
N ARG A 94 12.85 12.16 6.31
CA ARG A 94 13.28 13.47 6.84
C ARG A 94 12.15 14.51 6.93
N LEU A 95 10.99 14.22 6.36
CA LEU A 95 9.80 15.08 6.40
C LEU A 95 8.63 14.41 7.16
N PRO A 96 8.81 13.99 8.44
CA PRO A 96 7.78 13.24 9.19
C PRO A 96 6.55 14.08 9.53
N HIS A 97 6.63 15.40 9.36
CA HIS A 97 5.52 16.33 9.51
C HIS A 97 4.67 16.46 8.25
N TYR A 98 5.11 15.85 7.13
CA TYR A 98 4.43 15.90 5.83
C TYR A 98 4.09 14.50 5.32
N PHE A 99 5.06 13.58 5.36
CA PHE A 99 4.84 12.18 5.01
C PHE A 99 4.73 11.35 6.28
N THR A 100 3.78 10.42 6.30
CA THR A 100 3.65 9.50 7.44
C THR A 100 4.80 8.49 7.44
N PRO A 101 5.13 7.90 8.61
CA PRO A 101 6.13 6.85 8.67
C PRO A 101 5.79 5.66 7.77
N PHE A 102 4.49 5.33 7.64
CA PHE A 102 4.03 4.29 6.72
C PHE A 102 4.29 4.65 5.25
N GLN A 103 4.03 5.89 4.83
CA GLN A 103 4.31 6.32 3.46
C GLN A 103 5.81 6.21 3.13
N SER A 104 6.67 6.64 4.05
CA SER A 104 8.13 6.53 3.92
C SER A 104 8.59 5.08 3.87
N PHE A 105 7.99 4.22 4.70
CA PHE A 105 8.25 2.79 4.73
C PHE A 105 7.88 2.09 3.41
N VAL A 106 6.69 2.37 2.86
CA VAL A 106 6.27 1.80 1.58
C VAL A 106 7.25 2.17 0.46
N MET A 107 7.72 3.42 0.44
CA MET A 107 8.74 3.84 -0.53
C MET A 107 10.08 3.12 -0.31
N ALA A 108 10.53 2.98 0.94
CA ALA A 108 11.76 2.27 1.28
C ALA A 108 11.75 0.80 0.82
N GLU A 109 10.60 0.13 0.98
CA GLU A 109 10.44 -1.26 0.55
C GLU A 109 10.45 -1.39 -0.98
N ALA A 110 9.98 -0.37 -1.70
CA ALA A 110 10.02 -0.36 -3.17
C ALA A 110 11.38 -0.03 -3.76
N GLU A 111 12.20 0.72 -3.02
CA GLU A 111 13.60 1.00 -3.38
C GLU A 111 14.55 -0.13 -2.97
N ASN A 112 14.04 -1.13 -2.24
CA ASN A 112 14.84 -2.26 -1.79
C ASN A 112 14.96 -3.33 -2.89
N ASP A 113 16.09 -3.35 -3.59
CA ASP A 113 16.42 -4.32 -4.64
C ASP A 113 16.29 -5.80 -4.24
N ARG A 114 16.31 -6.11 -2.93
CA ARG A 114 16.16 -7.49 -2.45
C ARG A 114 14.72 -7.98 -2.50
N GLN A 115 13.76 -7.06 -2.50
CA GLN A 115 12.34 -7.38 -2.50
C GLN A 115 11.77 -7.21 -3.91
N ARG A 116 10.83 -8.09 -4.29
CA ARG A 116 10.10 -7.98 -5.55
C ARG A 116 8.87 -7.09 -5.37
N PHE A 117 9.08 -5.86 -4.92
CA PHE A 117 8.03 -4.89 -4.74
C PHE A 117 8.27 -3.70 -5.67
N ASP A 118 7.36 -3.50 -6.62
CA ASP A 118 7.50 -2.50 -7.68
C ASP A 118 7.13 -1.10 -7.17
N ILE A 119 7.99 -0.11 -7.43
CA ILE A 119 7.77 1.30 -7.10
C ILE A 119 6.47 1.87 -7.69
N ARG A 120 5.99 1.37 -8.82
CA ARG A 120 4.70 1.76 -9.41
C ARG A 120 3.53 1.32 -8.53
N VAL A 121 3.63 0.13 -7.93
CA VAL A 121 2.63 -0.37 -6.98
C VAL A 121 2.70 0.43 -5.68
N ALA A 122 3.90 0.78 -5.22
CA ALA A 122 4.10 1.66 -4.07
C ALA A 122 3.45 3.03 -4.27
N LEU A 123 3.71 3.71 -5.39
CA LEU A 123 3.10 5.00 -5.70
C LEU A 123 1.57 4.92 -5.77
N GLU A 124 1.02 3.85 -6.33
CA GLU A 124 -0.43 3.63 -6.36
C GLU A 124 -1.01 3.36 -4.96
N ILE A 125 -0.27 2.68 -4.07
CA ILE A 125 -0.64 2.54 -2.65
C ILE A 125 -0.70 3.92 -1.98
N LEU A 126 0.36 4.71 -2.12
CA LEU A 126 0.47 6.04 -1.51
C LEU A 126 -0.62 6.99 -2.02
N ARG A 127 -0.92 6.93 -3.31
CA ARG A 127 -2.01 7.70 -3.93
C ARG A 127 -3.36 7.36 -3.31
N ARG A 128 -3.69 6.06 -3.19
CA ARG A 128 -4.96 5.61 -2.60
C ARG A 128 -5.07 5.96 -1.12
N GLU A 129 -3.98 5.85 -0.38
CA GLU A 129 -3.96 6.27 1.03
C GLU A 129 -4.23 7.77 1.18
N ALA A 130 -3.53 8.61 0.42
CA ALA A 130 -3.70 10.06 0.45
C ALA A 130 -5.12 10.45 0.04
N ALA A 131 -5.66 9.85 -1.03
CA ALA A 131 -7.04 10.07 -1.46
C ALA A 131 -8.05 9.69 -0.35
N TYR A 132 -7.87 8.54 0.30
CA TYR A 132 -8.75 8.11 1.38
C TYR A 132 -8.69 9.05 2.60
N ARG A 133 -7.50 9.56 2.94
CA ARG A 133 -7.35 10.58 3.99
C ARG A 133 -8.05 11.88 3.63
N ALA A 134 -8.00 12.30 2.36
CA ALA A 134 -8.70 13.50 1.88
C ALA A 134 -10.24 13.36 1.90
N GLU A 135 -10.76 12.12 1.85
CA GLU A 135 -12.19 11.79 1.93
C GLU A 135 -12.73 11.65 3.36
N GLY A 136 -11.87 11.78 4.38
CA GLY A 136 -12.25 11.62 5.78
C GLY A 136 -12.13 10.18 6.27
N ALA A 137 -10.95 9.58 6.08
CA ALA A 137 -10.63 8.22 6.50
C ALA A 137 -11.01 7.92 7.96
N SER A 138 -11.56 6.72 8.20
CA SER A 138 -11.72 6.19 9.55
C SER A 138 -10.41 5.55 10.05
N ARG A 139 -10.14 5.57 11.37
CA ARG A 139 -8.97 4.88 11.95
C ARG A 139 -8.97 3.39 11.63
N GLN A 140 -10.14 2.75 11.70
CA GLN A 140 -10.34 1.34 11.38
C GLN A 140 -10.01 1.07 9.91
N GLY A 141 -10.58 1.86 9.00
CA GLY A 141 -10.35 1.71 7.56
C GLY A 141 -8.89 1.96 7.17
N LEU A 142 -8.26 2.99 7.75
CA LEU A 142 -6.86 3.31 7.51
C LEU A 142 -5.93 2.18 7.96
N PHE A 143 -6.11 1.68 9.18
CA PHE A 143 -5.33 0.54 9.68
C PHE A 143 -5.51 -0.70 8.80
N LEU A 144 -6.75 -1.03 8.44
CA LEU A 144 -7.04 -2.22 7.63
C LEU A 144 -6.48 -2.13 6.22
N TYR A 145 -6.54 -0.94 5.61
CA TYR A 145 -5.89 -0.68 4.34
C TYR A 145 -4.38 -0.93 4.41
N GLN A 146 -3.71 -0.30 5.38
CA GLN A 146 -2.26 -0.43 5.56
C GLN A 146 -1.87 -1.89 5.88
N LEU A 147 -2.63 -2.59 6.73
CA LEU A 147 -2.43 -4.00 7.03
C LEU A 147 -2.64 -4.90 5.81
N GLU A 148 -3.67 -4.64 5.01
CA GLU A 148 -3.92 -5.40 3.77
C GLU A 148 -2.77 -5.22 2.77
N VAL A 149 -2.27 -3.99 2.65
CA VAL A 149 -1.11 -3.66 1.83
C VAL A 149 0.13 -4.45 2.25
N LEU A 150 0.43 -4.53 3.55
CA LEU A 150 1.53 -5.36 4.07
C LEU A 150 1.32 -6.85 3.74
N CYS A 151 0.10 -7.36 3.94
CA CYS A 151 -0.23 -8.77 3.67
C CYS A 151 -0.07 -9.14 2.20
N ARG A 152 -0.57 -8.30 1.27
CA ARG A 152 -0.58 -8.61 -0.16
C ARG A 152 0.79 -8.50 -0.81
N ASN A 153 1.59 -7.51 -0.40
CA ASN A 153 2.89 -7.23 -1.01
C ASN A 153 4.07 -7.86 -0.26
N ARG A 154 3.82 -8.54 0.87
CA ARG A 154 4.82 -9.27 1.66
C ARG A 154 5.98 -8.40 2.18
N MET A 155 5.69 -7.15 2.52
CA MET A 155 6.67 -6.12 2.93
C MET A 155 7.21 -6.30 4.37
N GLY A 156 7.09 -7.49 4.97
CA GLY A 156 7.49 -7.74 6.36
C GLY A 156 6.58 -7.06 7.41
N TYR A 157 6.11 -7.85 8.39
CA TYR A 157 5.17 -7.34 9.38
C TYR A 157 5.82 -6.50 10.48
N ASP A 158 7.08 -6.77 10.82
CA ASP A 158 7.72 -6.15 11.98
C ASP A 158 7.96 -4.66 11.77
N SER A 159 8.65 -4.29 10.69
CA SER A 159 8.89 -2.92 10.26
C SER A 159 7.61 -2.23 9.80
N GLY A 160 6.75 -2.92 9.05
CA GLY A 160 5.50 -2.35 8.55
C GLY A 160 4.53 -1.95 9.67
N LEU A 161 4.30 -2.82 10.66
CA LEU A 161 3.42 -2.49 11.78
C LEU A 161 4.04 -1.47 12.74
N ASP A 162 5.38 -1.40 12.84
CA ASP A 162 6.07 -0.32 13.55
C ASP A 162 5.83 1.04 12.89
N ALA A 163 5.91 1.10 11.56
CA ALA A 163 5.63 2.31 10.79
C ALA A 163 4.17 2.76 10.93
N ILE A 164 3.23 1.81 10.85
CA ILE A 164 1.79 2.06 11.09
C ILE A 164 1.56 2.62 12.50
N ALA A 165 2.16 2.02 13.54
CA ALA A 165 1.97 2.45 14.93
C ALA A 165 2.49 3.87 15.23
N LYS A 166 3.46 4.35 14.45
CA LYS A 166 4.03 5.70 14.56
C LYS A 166 3.19 6.79 13.87
N ASP A 167 2.15 6.42 13.15
CA ASP A 167 1.26 7.38 12.51
C ASP A 167 0.52 8.24 13.56
N PRO A 168 0.51 9.58 13.43
CA PRO A 168 -0.27 10.46 14.31
C PRO A 168 -1.78 10.19 14.31
N ALA A 169 -2.32 9.53 13.27
CA ALA A 169 -3.72 9.14 13.17
C ALA A 169 -4.19 8.20 14.30
N PHE A 170 -3.26 7.41 14.85
CA PHE A 170 -3.52 6.41 15.88
C PHE A 170 -3.23 6.97 17.26
N ASP A 171 -4.26 7.00 18.10
CA ASP A 171 -4.15 7.31 19.51
C ASP A 171 -3.34 6.24 20.28
N GLU A 172 -3.13 6.47 21.58
CA GLU A 172 -2.35 5.56 22.42
C GLU A 172 -2.95 4.15 22.50
N ASN A 173 -4.29 4.04 22.51
CA ASN A 173 -4.98 2.75 22.56
C ASN A 173 -4.76 1.94 21.29
N TRP A 174 -4.88 2.61 20.13
CA TRP A 174 -4.58 2.03 18.83
C TRP A 174 -3.12 1.63 18.74
N ARG A 175 -2.18 2.51 19.10
CA ARG A 175 -0.74 2.24 19.05
C ARG A 175 -0.37 1.01 19.88
N ASN A 176 -0.86 0.92 21.12
CA ASN A 176 -0.61 -0.22 22.00
C ASN A 176 -1.21 -1.52 21.43
N TRP A 177 -2.37 -1.44 20.80
CA TRP A 177 -2.97 -2.59 20.14
C TRP A 177 -2.19 -3.01 18.89
N ILE A 178 -1.74 -2.08 18.04
CA ILE A 178 -0.92 -2.38 16.86
C ILE A 178 0.37 -3.09 17.26
N PHE A 179 1.03 -2.67 18.36
CA PHE A 179 2.18 -3.40 18.89
C PHE A 179 1.84 -4.81 19.40
N THR A 180 0.62 -5.02 19.89
CA THR A 180 0.13 -6.35 20.25
C THR A 180 -0.07 -7.20 18.99
N VAL A 181 -0.70 -6.64 17.95
CA VAL A 181 -0.86 -7.28 16.64
C VAL A 181 0.50 -7.65 16.06
N ARG A 182 1.48 -6.75 16.10
CA ARG A 182 2.87 -7.00 15.62
C ARG A 182 3.50 -8.25 16.24
N ARG A 183 3.23 -8.54 17.51
CA ARG A 183 3.77 -9.73 18.21
C ARG A 183 2.95 -11.00 17.94
N GLN A 184 1.68 -10.85 17.57
CA GLN A 184 0.73 -11.96 17.45
C GLN A 184 0.44 -12.35 15.99
N ILE A 185 0.77 -11.49 15.03
CA ILE A 185 0.52 -11.72 13.62
C ILE A 185 1.27 -12.96 13.14
N GLY A 186 0.56 -13.85 12.46
CA GLY A 186 1.06 -15.16 12.04
C GLY A 186 0.95 -16.27 13.09
N ILE A 187 0.78 -15.93 14.37
CA ILE A 187 0.50 -16.90 15.46
C ILE A 187 -1.00 -17.01 15.69
N VAL A 188 -1.69 -15.87 15.68
CA VAL A 188 -3.14 -15.75 15.85
C VAL A 188 -3.76 -15.33 14.52
N ASP A 189 -4.94 -15.87 14.22
CA ASP A 189 -5.71 -15.47 13.04
C ASP A 189 -6.07 -13.97 13.14
N THR A 190 -5.86 -13.22 12.06
CA THR A 190 -6.23 -11.79 11.97
C THR A 190 -7.70 -11.58 12.30
N ALA A 191 -8.59 -12.49 11.89
CA ALA A 191 -10.01 -12.43 12.24
C ALA A 191 -10.24 -12.49 13.75
N ASP A 192 -9.44 -13.28 14.48
CA ASP A 192 -9.55 -13.39 15.94
C ASP A 192 -9.05 -12.12 16.64
N LEU A 193 -7.97 -11.52 16.14
CA LEU A 193 -7.43 -10.26 16.65
C LEU A 193 -8.43 -9.10 16.54
N LEU A 194 -9.10 -8.98 15.38
CA LEU A 194 -10.14 -7.98 15.15
C LEU A 194 -11.37 -8.25 16.02
N PHE A 195 -11.80 -9.51 16.08
CA PHE A 195 -12.99 -9.89 16.85
C PHE A 195 -12.84 -9.53 18.33
N VAL A 196 -11.73 -9.89 18.98
CA VAL A 196 -11.51 -9.62 20.42
C VAL A 196 -11.51 -8.12 20.75
N ARG A 197 -11.12 -7.26 19.80
CA ARG A 197 -11.16 -5.79 19.96
C ARG A 197 -12.44 -5.13 19.44
N SER A 198 -13.50 -5.90 19.22
CA SER A 198 -14.77 -5.37 18.72
C SER A 198 -15.83 -5.24 19.82
N GLU A 199 -16.75 -4.29 19.68
CA GLU A 199 -17.97 -4.22 20.52
C GLU A 199 -18.76 -5.53 20.50
N PHE A 200 -18.78 -6.21 19.34
CA PHE A 200 -19.49 -7.48 19.16
C PHE A 200 -18.96 -8.60 20.07
N TYR A 201 -17.69 -8.57 20.45
CA TYR A 201 -17.13 -9.51 21.43
C TYR A 201 -17.82 -9.40 22.79
N HIS A 202 -18.05 -8.17 23.26
CA HIS A 202 -18.72 -7.91 24.52
C HIS A 202 -20.22 -8.23 24.43
N GLU A 203 -20.88 -7.95 23.30
CA GLU A 203 -22.26 -8.38 23.07
C GLU A 203 -22.41 -9.90 23.17
N ARG A 204 -21.46 -10.67 22.61
CA ARG A 204 -21.49 -12.13 22.70
C ARG A 204 -21.28 -12.63 24.12
N LYS A 205 -20.33 -12.06 24.87
CA LYS A 205 -20.12 -12.41 26.28
C LYS A 205 -21.36 -12.13 27.13
N ALA A 206 -22.01 -10.98 26.93
CA ALA A 206 -23.24 -10.63 27.63
C ALA A 206 -24.38 -11.63 27.30
N ALA A 207 -24.49 -12.05 26.04
CA ALA A 207 -25.46 -13.06 25.62
C ALA A 207 -25.18 -14.45 26.22
N GLU A 208 -23.92 -14.85 26.34
CA GLU A 208 -23.51 -16.10 27.01
C GLU A 208 -23.85 -16.10 28.51
N GLN A 209 -23.79 -14.94 29.15
CA GLN A 209 -24.22 -14.73 30.54
C GLN A 209 -25.74 -14.57 30.68
N GLY A 210 -26.50 -14.68 29.59
CA GLY A 210 -27.96 -14.64 29.58
C GLY A 210 -28.58 -13.26 29.77
N ASN A 211 -27.78 -12.18 29.77
CA ASN A 211 -28.28 -10.82 29.94
C ASN A 211 -27.66 -9.85 28.92
N PRO A 212 -28.38 -9.53 27.82
CA PRO A 212 -27.90 -8.62 26.77
C PRO A 212 -27.59 -7.18 27.24
N SER A 213 -28.15 -6.72 28.36
CA SER A 213 -27.89 -5.35 28.85
C SER A 213 -26.49 -5.18 29.44
N LEU A 214 -25.82 -6.28 29.82
CA LEU A 214 -24.45 -6.27 30.37
C LEU A 214 -23.40 -5.83 29.35
N ALA A 215 -23.70 -5.80 28.06
CA ALA A 215 -22.72 -5.47 27.03
C ALA A 215 -22.09 -4.08 27.24
N ALA A 216 -22.91 -3.08 27.58
CA ALA A 216 -22.45 -1.72 27.83
C ALA A 216 -21.57 -1.64 29.09
N GLU A 217 -21.92 -2.39 30.14
CA GLU A 217 -21.14 -2.46 31.38
C GLU A 217 -19.78 -3.14 31.14
N LEU A 218 -19.74 -4.23 30.38
CA LEU A 218 -18.50 -4.92 30.02
C LEU A 218 -17.58 -4.06 29.14
N ILE A 219 -18.15 -3.23 28.26
CA ILE A 219 -17.38 -2.27 27.46
C ILE A 219 -16.80 -1.18 28.36
N ALA A 220 -17.59 -0.66 29.31
CA ALA A 220 -17.14 0.36 30.26
C ALA A 220 -16.03 -0.18 31.16
N GLU A 221 -16.17 -1.41 31.67
CA GLU A 221 -15.15 -2.10 32.46
C GLU A 221 -13.86 -2.33 31.67
N ALA A 222 -13.97 -2.83 30.44
CA ALA A 222 -12.81 -3.05 29.58
C ALA A 222 -12.10 -1.74 29.24
N THR A 223 -12.86 -0.67 28.98
CA THR A 223 -12.32 0.67 28.75
C THR A 223 -11.59 1.19 29.98
N ALA A 224 -12.15 1.02 31.18
CA ALA A 224 -11.51 1.39 32.44
C ALA A 224 -10.23 0.59 32.72
N ALA A 225 -10.16 -0.66 32.24
CA ALA A 225 -8.97 -1.51 32.31
C ALA A 225 -7.91 -1.19 31.23
N GLY A 226 -8.13 -0.18 30.38
CA GLY A 226 -7.22 0.19 29.28
C GLY A 226 -7.37 -0.65 28.01
N PHE A 227 -8.48 -1.38 27.88
CA PHE A 227 -8.80 -2.22 26.73
C PHE A 227 -10.11 -1.79 26.06
N PRO A 228 -10.23 -0.54 25.56
CA PRO A 228 -11.43 -0.12 24.85
C PRO A 228 -11.62 -0.95 23.55
N PRO A 229 -12.88 -1.15 23.12
CA PRO A 229 -13.15 -1.68 21.78
C PRO A 229 -12.67 -0.67 20.73
N LEU A 230 -11.93 -1.16 19.75
CA LEU A 230 -11.40 -0.35 18.64
C LEU A 230 -12.23 -0.52 17.36
N PHE A 231 -12.97 -1.63 17.27
CA PHE A 231 -13.83 -1.96 16.14
C PHE A 231 -15.29 -1.98 16.57
N GLY A 232 -16.16 -1.55 15.66
CA GLY A 232 -17.60 -1.56 15.92
C GLY A 232 -18.21 -2.95 15.86
N ARG A 233 -19.53 -2.97 16.05
CA ARG A 233 -20.35 -4.18 15.96
C ARG A 233 -20.26 -4.90 14.60
N GLN A 234 -20.23 -4.15 13.50
CA GLN A 234 -20.31 -4.75 12.16
C GLN A 234 -19.00 -5.47 11.79
N GLU A 235 -17.88 -4.81 12.04
CA GLU A 235 -16.52 -5.31 11.86
C GLU A 235 -16.32 -6.58 12.71
N GLY A 236 -16.78 -6.55 13.97
CA GLY A 236 -16.74 -7.72 14.84
C GLY A 236 -17.54 -8.92 14.31
N ARG A 237 -18.73 -8.68 13.73
CA ARG A 237 -19.52 -9.75 13.09
C ARG A 237 -18.83 -10.33 11.86
N ILE A 238 -18.22 -9.47 11.04
CA ILE A 238 -17.47 -9.88 9.85
C ILE A 238 -16.25 -10.70 10.25
N ALA A 239 -15.51 -10.25 11.27
CA ALA A 239 -14.37 -10.94 11.83
C ALA A 239 -14.78 -12.33 12.34
N TRP A 240 -15.85 -12.41 13.16
CA TRP A 240 -16.39 -13.68 13.65
C TRP A 240 -16.80 -14.65 12.52
N ALA A 241 -17.40 -14.14 11.45
CA ALA A 241 -17.84 -14.94 10.31
C ALA A 241 -16.69 -15.46 9.43
N ASN A 242 -15.51 -14.83 9.49
CA ASN A 242 -14.34 -15.16 8.67
C ASN A 242 -13.21 -15.86 9.43
N ARG A 243 -13.45 -16.29 10.68
CA ARG A 243 -12.49 -17.08 11.45
C ARG A 243 -12.10 -18.37 10.70
N LYS A 244 -10.81 -18.68 10.67
CA LYS A 244 -10.22 -19.87 10.01
C LYS A 244 -10.46 -19.94 8.50
N LYS A 245 -10.93 -18.86 7.87
CA LYS A 245 -11.06 -18.76 6.41
C LYS A 245 -9.84 -18.06 5.82
N ASP A 246 -9.80 -17.98 4.50
CA ASP A 246 -8.81 -17.16 3.80
C ASP A 246 -8.90 -15.68 4.26
N PRO A 247 -7.82 -15.09 4.78
CA PRO A 247 -7.78 -13.67 5.17
C PRO A 247 -8.22 -12.71 4.07
N LEU A 248 -8.08 -13.05 2.78
CA LEU A 248 -8.54 -12.21 1.68
C LEU A 248 -10.07 -12.02 1.68
N LEU A 249 -10.82 -13.02 2.16
CA LEU A 249 -12.28 -12.90 2.31
C LEU A 249 -12.66 -11.93 3.43
N LEU A 250 -11.87 -11.90 4.51
CA LEU A 250 -12.02 -10.94 5.60
C LEU A 250 -11.82 -9.51 5.08
N PHE A 251 -10.71 -9.25 4.38
CA PHE A 251 -10.42 -7.92 3.82
C PHE A 251 -11.50 -7.48 2.84
N GLY A 252 -11.91 -8.33 1.88
CA GLY A 252 -12.97 -8.00 0.94
C GLY A 252 -14.34 -7.72 1.60
N ALA A 253 -14.64 -8.36 2.73
CA ALA A 253 -15.86 -8.08 3.48
C ALA A 253 -15.78 -6.74 4.25
N LEU A 254 -14.63 -6.44 4.86
CA LEU A 254 -14.38 -5.19 5.56
C LEU A 254 -14.33 -4.00 4.59
N HIS A 255 -13.71 -4.17 3.42
CA HIS A 255 -13.64 -3.18 2.35
C HIS A 255 -15.05 -2.65 1.99
N ARG A 256 -16.00 -3.56 1.76
CA ARG A 256 -17.38 -3.19 1.41
C ARG A 256 -18.14 -2.43 2.50
N GLN A 257 -17.76 -2.58 3.77
CA GLN A 257 -18.49 -2.00 4.90
C GLN A 257 -17.85 -0.71 5.40
N LEU A 258 -16.52 -0.64 5.39
CA LEU A 258 -15.75 0.52 5.85
C LEU A 258 -15.36 1.48 4.72
N GLY A 259 -15.44 1.04 3.46
CA GLY A 259 -15.17 1.89 2.30
C GLY A 259 -13.71 2.34 2.16
N TYR A 260 -12.75 1.73 2.87
CA TYR A 260 -11.32 2.00 2.66
C TYR A 260 -10.89 1.48 1.29
N PRO A 261 -9.88 2.04 0.60
CA PRO A 261 -9.52 1.64 -0.76
C PRO A 261 -9.00 0.19 -0.84
N GLU A 262 -9.16 -0.51 -1.97
CA GLU A 262 -8.51 -1.82 -2.11
C GLU A 262 -6.99 -1.66 -2.26
N ALA A 263 -6.22 -2.57 -1.65
CA ALA A 263 -4.79 -2.65 -1.87
C ALA A 263 -4.49 -2.98 -3.36
N PRO A 264 -3.67 -2.18 -4.06
CA PRO A 264 -3.28 -2.42 -5.45
C PRO A 264 -2.66 -3.80 -5.63
N ARG A 265 -2.92 -4.41 -6.79
CA ARG A 265 -2.34 -5.69 -7.16
C ARG A 265 -1.19 -5.43 -8.14
N PRO A 266 -0.02 -6.08 -7.97
CA PRO A 266 0.98 -6.07 -9.02
C PRO A 266 0.33 -6.55 -10.32
N GLU A 267 0.47 -5.78 -11.39
CA GLU A 267 0.05 -6.25 -12.71
C GLU A 267 0.87 -7.49 -13.04
N ALA A 268 0.20 -8.55 -13.48
CA ALA A 268 0.91 -9.71 -13.98
C ALA A 268 1.67 -9.27 -15.23
N GLU A 269 3.00 -9.37 -15.21
CA GLU A 269 3.85 -9.11 -16.38
C GLU A 269 3.23 -9.75 -17.62
N ASN A 270 3.05 -8.95 -18.68
CA ASN A 270 2.41 -9.42 -19.90
C ASN A 270 3.22 -10.63 -20.44
N PRO A 271 2.60 -11.80 -20.63
CA PRO A 271 3.29 -12.98 -21.17
C PRO A 271 4.03 -12.67 -22.48
N GLU A 272 3.50 -11.76 -23.30
CA GLU A 272 4.09 -11.35 -24.57
C GLU A 272 5.42 -10.60 -24.40
N GLU A 273 5.56 -9.78 -23.35
CA GLU A 273 6.83 -9.09 -23.03
C GLU A 273 7.91 -10.08 -22.58
N ARG A 274 7.55 -11.18 -21.92
CA ARG A 274 8.48 -12.29 -21.62
C ARG A 274 8.86 -13.10 -22.86
N LEU A 275 7.96 -13.20 -23.83
CA LEU A 275 8.19 -13.98 -25.05
C LEU A 275 9.17 -13.28 -25.99
N LEU A 276 9.19 -11.94 -26.04
CA LEU A 276 10.06 -11.19 -26.95
C LEU A 276 11.57 -11.47 -26.76
N PRO A 277 12.15 -11.41 -25.54
CA PRO A 277 13.55 -11.79 -25.33
C PRO A 277 13.85 -13.26 -25.64
N VAL A 278 12.90 -14.16 -25.36
CA VAL A 278 13.04 -15.60 -25.62
C VAL A 278 13.04 -15.87 -27.13
N LEU A 279 12.17 -15.19 -27.88
CA LEU A 279 12.12 -15.25 -29.34
C LEU A 279 13.37 -14.64 -29.97
N ALA A 280 13.83 -13.49 -29.48
CA ALA A 280 15.07 -12.86 -29.95
C ALA A 280 16.27 -13.82 -29.83
N ARG A 281 16.44 -14.45 -28.66
CA ARG A 281 17.50 -15.44 -28.43
C ARG A 281 17.38 -16.68 -29.31
N ARG A 282 16.15 -17.12 -29.61
CA ARG A 282 15.91 -18.24 -30.55
C ARG A 282 16.24 -17.84 -32.00
N VAL A 283 15.93 -16.61 -32.40
CA VAL A 283 16.26 -16.08 -33.73
C VAL A 283 17.79 -15.98 -33.89
N GLU A 284 18.52 -15.47 -32.89
CA GLU A 284 19.99 -15.45 -32.91
C GLU A 284 20.59 -16.86 -33.05
N GLN A 285 20.03 -17.84 -32.33
CA GLN A 285 20.45 -19.24 -32.45
C GLN A 285 20.17 -19.80 -33.85
N LEU A 286 19.02 -19.51 -34.43
CA LEU A 286 18.68 -19.94 -35.79
C LEU A 286 19.60 -19.28 -36.84
N GLU A 287 19.91 -17.99 -36.68
CA GLU A 287 20.85 -17.27 -37.54
C GLU A 287 22.25 -17.90 -37.49
N SER A 288 22.73 -18.25 -36.28
CA SER A 288 24.04 -18.91 -36.12
C SER A 288 24.09 -20.27 -36.81
N ARG A 289 23.01 -21.06 -36.74
CA ARG A 289 22.90 -22.37 -37.40
C ARG A 289 22.78 -22.24 -38.91
N LEU A 290 22.04 -21.24 -39.39
CA LEU A 290 21.90 -20.99 -40.82
C LEU A 290 23.26 -20.59 -41.43
N LYS A 291 24.03 -19.73 -40.76
CA LYS A 291 25.40 -19.40 -41.19
C LYS A 291 26.29 -20.64 -41.31
N LEU A 292 26.22 -21.57 -40.35
CA LEU A 292 26.96 -22.83 -40.42
C LEU A 292 26.55 -23.70 -41.62
N VAL A 293 25.25 -23.78 -41.91
CA VAL A 293 24.73 -24.53 -43.07
C VAL A 293 25.14 -23.87 -44.39
N GLU A 294 25.12 -22.54 -44.46
CA GLU A 294 25.60 -21.79 -45.64
C GLU A 294 27.10 -21.95 -45.86
N GLU A 295 27.90 -22.01 -44.79
CA GLU A 295 29.35 -22.28 -44.84
C GLU A 295 29.65 -23.71 -45.29
N GLU A 296 28.87 -24.70 -44.85
CA GLU A 296 28.96 -26.08 -45.33
C GLU A 296 28.65 -26.18 -46.83
N GLN A 297 27.58 -25.51 -47.29
CA GLN A 297 27.17 -25.51 -48.69
C GLN A 297 28.18 -24.81 -49.62
N ARG A 298 28.97 -23.86 -49.09
CA ARG A 298 30.01 -23.12 -49.83
C ARG A 298 31.38 -23.79 -49.87
N GLY A 299 31.54 -24.98 -49.27
CA GLY A 299 32.74 -25.80 -49.48
C GLY A 299 33.60 -26.06 -48.24
N GLY A 300 33.06 -25.90 -47.03
CA GLY A 300 33.67 -26.46 -45.81
C GLY A 300 33.68 -25.49 -44.62
N ILE A 301 33.41 -26.04 -43.43
CA ILE A 301 33.36 -25.30 -42.16
C ILE A 301 34.79 -25.00 -41.70
N ASP A 302 35.11 -23.73 -41.46
CA ASP A 302 36.39 -23.31 -40.89
C ASP A 302 36.40 -23.53 -39.36
N LEU A 303 36.71 -24.77 -38.95
CA LEU A 303 36.71 -25.24 -37.56
C LEU A 303 37.66 -24.45 -36.64
N ASN A 304 38.62 -23.71 -37.21
CA ASN A 304 39.56 -22.88 -36.45
C ASN A 304 38.90 -21.70 -35.73
N ARG A 305 37.68 -21.29 -36.13
CA ARG A 305 36.94 -20.21 -35.45
C ARG A 305 36.22 -20.66 -34.18
N PHE A 306 36.02 -21.97 -34.00
CA PHE A 306 35.28 -22.56 -32.87
C PHE A 306 36.20 -23.13 -31.78
N TYR A 307 37.49 -23.29 -32.07
CA TYR A 307 38.49 -23.66 -31.07
C TYR A 307 38.99 -22.42 -30.33
N LYS A 308 38.60 -22.26 -29.07
CA LYS A 308 39.42 -21.49 -28.11
C LYS A 308 40.62 -22.36 -27.74
N PRO A 309 41.87 -21.86 -27.82
CA PRO A 309 43.01 -22.56 -27.26
C PRO A 309 42.71 -22.85 -25.79
N THR A 310 42.77 -24.11 -25.39
CA THR A 310 42.79 -24.45 -23.96
C THR A 310 44.24 -24.29 -23.47
N ASP A 311 44.42 -23.90 -22.21
CA ASP A 311 45.72 -23.63 -21.56
C ASP A 311 46.71 -24.82 -21.56
N PHE A 312 46.40 -25.92 -22.26
CA PHE A 312 47.24 -27.11 -22.39
C PHE A 312 48.22 -27.07 -23.59
N ASP A 313 48.06 -26.13 -24.53
CA ASP A 313 48.90 -26.05 -25.75
C ASP A 313 49.99 -24.97 -25.71
N ALA A 314 50.45 -24.57 -24.51
CA ALA A 314 51.66 -23.75 -24.40
C ALA A 314 52.91 -24.62 -24.73
N PRO A 315 53.69 -24.31 -25.78
CA PRO A 315 54.94 -25.01 -26.02
C PRO A 315 55.89 -24.72 -24.86
N ASN A 316 56.30 -25.78 -24.18
CA ASN A 316 57.35 -25.77 -23.18
C ASN A 316 58.63 -25.22 -23.84
N ARG A 317 58.91 -23.92 -23.65
CA ARG A 317 60.18 -23.31 -24.04
C ARG A 317 61.19 -23.74 -22.99
N ASN A 318 61.97 -24.76 -23.32
CA ASN A 318 63.18 -25.14 -22.59
C ASN A 318 64.22 -24.01 -22.71
N GLU A 319 64.65 -23.50 -21.55
CA GLU A 319 66.07 -23.34 -21.19
C GLU A 319 66.24 -23.75 -19.73
#